data_AF-A0AAN6P1P8-F1
#
_entry.id   AF-A0AAN6P1P8-F1
#
_cell.length_a   1.000
_cell.length_b   1.000
_cell.length_c   1.000
_cell.angle_alpha   90.00
_cell.angle_beta   90.00
_cell.angle_gamma   90.00
#
_symmetry.space_group_name_H-M   'P 1'
#
loop_
_entity.id
_entity.type
_entity.pdbx_description
1 polymer ?
#
loop_
_entity_poly.entity_id
_entity_poly.type
_entity_poly.pdbx_seq_one_letter_code
_entity_poly.pdbx_strand_id
1 'polypeptide(L)'
;MHPFRLPVPELWEDVLQKVKAMGMRMISIYTHWGFHAQTPDQVDFDTGAHNLTRFFEMAKEVGLYVLVRPGPYINGELNAGGLALWSTTGAYGELRSNGSAFTEAWTPYQTGMAKLVKPFQLTEGGAVIMYQLENEYGEQWKNVEAKIPNPKAVSYMEKLKENAIENGIVVPSVHNAPNANGRPWSKDYDTVDAGGGAKVDVELVTRYAVESSCESRFDVKYLQPGWTECRLEYA
;
A
#
# COMPACT_ATOMS: atom_id res chain seq x y z
N MET A 1 -11.46 0.09 -2.92
CA MET A 1 -12.19 0.69 -1.76
C MET A 1 -11.21 0.84 -0.61
N HIS A 2 -11.33 1.86 0.24
CA HIS A 2 -10.51 1.98 1.46
C HIS A 2 -11.45 1.90 2.68
N PRO A 3 -11.49 0.77 3.42
CA PRO A 3 -12.42 0.60 4.54
C PRO A 3 -12.33 1.72 5.59
N PHE A 4 -11.12 2.20 5.88
CA PHE A 4 -10.89 3.33 6.80
C PHE A 4 -11.47 4.68 6.32
N ARG A 5 -11.82 4.84 5.03
CA ARG A 5 -12.54 6.02 4.51
C ARG A 5 -14.06 5.92 4.66
N LEU A 6 -14.57 4.74 5.01
CA LEU A 6 -15.97 4.50 5.32
C LEU A 6 -16.02 3.74 6.67
N PRO A 7 -15.78 4.41 7.81
CA PRO A 7 -15.63 3.75 9.11
C PRO A 7 -16.98 3.31 9.72
N VAL A 8 -17.86 2.78 8.88
CA VAL A 8 -19.18 2.23 9.21
C VAL A 8 -19.24 0.84 8.57
N PRO A 9 -18.81 -0.23 9.27
CA PRO A 9 -18.71 -1.57 8.72
C PRO A 9 -19.99 -2.08 8.04
N GLU A 10 -21.15 -1.67 8.55
CA GLU A 10 -22.47 -2.02 8.04
C GLU A 10 -22.72 -1.48 6.62
N LEU A 11 -22.00 -0.43 6.20
CA LEU A 11 -22.12 0.15 4.86
C LEU A 11 -21.14 -0.46 3.85
N TRP A 12 -20.19 -1.30 4.28
CA TRP A 12 -19.25 -1.93 3.36
C TRP A 12 -19.95 -2.88 2.39
N GLU A 13 -20.97 -3.61 2.85
CA GLU A 13 -21.71 -4.56 1.99
C GLU A 13 -22.34 -3.86 0.79
N ASP A 14 -22.98 -2.70 0.99
CA ASP A 14 -23.58 -1.91 -0.07
C ASP A 14 -22.56 -1.53 -1.16
N VAL A 15 -21.36 -1.11 -0.77
CA VAL A 15 -20.27 -0.80 -1.72
C VAL A 15 -19.81 -2.06 -2.45
N LEU A 16 -19.68 -3.20 -1.75
CA LEU A 16 -19.29 -4.47 -2.35
C LEU A 16 -20.32 -4.97 -3.36
N GLN A 17 -21.61 -4.91 -3.02
CA GLN A 17 -22.71 -5.28 -3.93
C GLN A 17 -22.73 -4.40 -5.18
N LYS A 18 -22.49 -3.09 -5.03
CA LYS A 18 -22.35 -2.16 -6.17
C LYS A 18 -21.17 -2.52 -7.07
N VAL A 19 -20.01 -2.83 -6.47
CA VAL A 19 -18.82 -3.29 -7.21
C VAL A 19 -19.11 -4.58 -7.99
N LYS A 20 -19.80 -5.53 -7.37
CA LYS A 20 -20.22 -6.77 -8.02
C LYS A 20 -21.19 -6.52 -9.17
N ALA A 21 -22.17 -5.63 -8.98
CA ALA A 21 -23.17 -5.28 -9.99
C ALA A 21 -22.55 -4.60 -11.23
N MET A 22 -21.40 -3.92 -11.08
CA MET A 22 -20.62 -3.40 -12.22
C MET A 22 -19.91 -4.50 -13.04
N GLY A 23 -20.05 -5.77 -12.67
CA GLY A 23 -19.41 -6.90 -13.34
C GLY A 23 -17.98 -7.18 -12.87
N MET A 24 -17.50 -6.47 -11.84
CA MET A 24 -16.18 -6.72 -11.27
C MET A 24 -16.16 -8.05 -10.50
N ARG A 25 -15.00 -8.72 -10.49
CA ARG A 25 -14.80 -10.00 -9.77
C ARG A 25 -13.83 -9.89 -8.59
N MET A 26 -13.17 -8.75 -8.47
CA MET A 26 -12.18 -8.49 -7.45
C MET A 26 -12.28 -7.04 -6.99
N ILE A 27 -11.96 -6.81 -5.72
CA ILE A 27 -11.77 -5.49 -5.15
C ILE A 27 -10.36 -5.37 -4.57
N SER A 28 -9.71 -4.23 -4.80
CA SER A 28 -8.46 -3.89 -4.12
C SER A 28 -8.75 -2.96 -2.94
N ILE A 29 -8.10 -3.23 -1.81
CA ILE A 29 -8.16 -2.39 -0.62
C ILE A 29 -6.77 -1.95 -0.18
N TYR A 30 -6.65 -0.70 0.28
CA TYR A 30 -5.57 -0.33 1.19
C TYR A 30 -6.03 -0.52 2.63
N THR A 31 -5.08 -0.80 3.52
CA THR A 31 -5.21 -0.57 4.96
C THR A 31 -4.24 0.52 5.40
N HIS A 32 -4.46 1.16 6.54
CA HIS A 32 -3.73 2.37 6.91
C HIS A 32 -2.99 2.18 8.23
N TRP A 33 -1.66 2.20 8.20
CA TRP A 33 -0.84 2.00 9.40
C TRP A 33 -1.16 3.00 10.51
N GLY A 34 -1.13 4.30 10.22
CA GLY A 34 -1.50 5.32 11.21
C GLY A 34 -2.94 5.25 11.74
N PHE A 35 -3.88 4.63 11.02
CA PHE A 35 -5.23 4.36 11.52
C PHE A 35 -5.18 3.24 12.56
N HIS A 36 -4.52 2.12 12.26
CA HIS A 36 -4.42 0.98 13.16
C HIS A 36 -3.47 1.20 14.35
N ALA A 37 -2.45 2.05 14.20
CA ALA A 37 -1.42 2.29 15.21
C ALA A 37 -1.25 3.79 15.48
N GLN A 38 -2.12 4.34 16.34
CA GLN A 38 -2.11 5.76 16.70
C GLN A 38 -0.90 6.14 17.58
N THR A 39 -0.34 5.18 18.31
CA THR A 39 0.87 5.32 19.13
C THR A 39 1.84 4.17 18.84
N PRO A 40 3.14 4.29 19.20
CA PRO A 40 4.13 3.22 18.97
C PRO A 40 3.80 1.89 19.67
N ASP A 41 3.09 1.95 20.80
CA ASP A 41 2.88 0.81 21.69
C ASP A 41 1.53 0.10 21.47
N GLN A 42 0.72 0.59 20.53
CA GLN A 42 -0.64 0.08 20.31
C GLN A 42 -0.91 -0.18 18.84
N VAL A 43 -1.50 -1.33 18.56
CA VAL A 43 -2.10 -1.65 17.26
C VAL A 43 -3.46 -2.27 17.49
N ASP A 44 -4.48 -1.75 16.81
CA ASP A 44 -5.87 -2.20 16.91
C ASP A 44 -6.31 -2.86 15.59
N PHE A 45 -6.79 -4.09 15.69
CA PHE A 45 -7.45 -4.85 14.60
C PHE A 45 -8.79 -5.43 15.03
N ASP A 46 -9.26 -5.11 16.23
CA ASP A 46 -10.37 -5.80 16.88
C ASP A 46 -11.59 -4.90 17.03
N THR A 47 -11.40 -3.56 17.09
CA THR A 47 -12.52 -2.64 17.35
C THR A 47 -13.05 -1.96 16.10
N GLY A 48 -14.38 -1.79 16.04
CA GLY A 48 -15.07 -0.98 15.02
C GLY A 48 -14.56 -1.20 13.59
N ALA A 49 -14.20 -0.11 12.92
CA ALA A 49 -13.68 -0.14 11.55
C ALA A 49 -12.22 -0.60 11.42
N HIS A 50 -11.51 -0.83 12.54
CA HIS A 50 -10.19 -1.49 12.53
C HIS A 50 -10.31 -2.99 12.28
N ASN A 51 -11.46 -3.59 12.60
CA ASN A 51 -11.68 -5.00 12.37
C ASN A 51 -12.19 -5.28 10.95
N LEU A 52 -11.28 -5.78 10.10
CA LEU A 52 -11.59 -6.14 8.71
C LEU A 52 -12.14 -7.56 8.53
N THR A 53 -12.35 -8.32 9.62
CA THR A 53 -12.96 -9.66 9.56
C THR A 53 -14.28 -9.62 8.79
N ARG A 54 -15.19 -8.73 9.21
CA ARG A 54 -16.50 -8.61 8.55
C ARG A 54 -16.36 -8.20 7.09
N PHE A 55 -15.39 -7.33 6.75
CA PHE A 55 -15.12 -6.95 5.36
C PHE A 55 -14.80 -8.17 4.50
N PHE A 56 -13.91 -9.05 4.97
CA PHE A 56 -13.51 -10.24 4.22
C PHE A 56 -14.64 -11.27 4.09
N GLU A 57 -15.44 -11.45 5.15
CA GLU A 57 -16.65 -12.27 5.11
C GLU A 57 -17.65 -11.75 4.07
N MET A 58 -17.96 -10.45 4.10
CA MET A 58 -18.88 -9.83 3.15
C MET A 58 -18.36 -9.92 1.71
N ALA A 59 -17.06 -9.74 1.49
CA ALA A 59 -16.47 -9.91 0.16
C ALA A 59 -16.68 -11.34 -0.37
N LYS A 60 -16.51 -12.35 0.48
CA LYS A 60 -16.81 -13.75 0.14
C LYS A 60 -18.30 -13.97 -0.13
N GLU A 61 -19.18 -13.49 0.74
CA GLU A 61 -20.65 -13.59 0.62
C GLU A 61 -21.16 -12.97 -0.69
N VAL A 62 -20.66 -11.78 -1.05
CA VAL A 62 -20.98 -11.08 -2.30
C VAL A 62 -20.33 -11.75 -3.53
N GLY A 63 -19.33 -12.61 -3.32
CA GLY A 63 -18.61 -13.31 -4.39
C GLY A 63 -17.60 -12.42 -5.12
N LEU A 64 -16.84 -11.62 -4.36
CA LEU A 64 -15.70 -10.83 -4.82
C LEU A 64 -14.41 -11.39 -4.23
N TYR A 65 -13.36 -11.48 -5.05
CA TYR A 65 -12.01 -11.69 -4.55
C TYR A 65 -11.41 -10.39 -4.00
N VAL A 66 -10.40 -10.51 -3.15
CA VAL A 66 -9.75 -9.36 -2.52
C VAL A 66 -8.24 -9.36 -2.78
N LEU A 67 -7.74 -8.20 -3.22
CA LEU A 67 -6.32 -7.84 -3.17
C LEU A 67 -6.11 -6.92 -1.96
N VAL A 68 -5.38 -7.40 -0.95
CA VAL A 68 -5.05 -6.62 0.25
C VAL A 68 -3.74 -5.89 0.03
N ARG A 69 -3.72 -4.57 0.28
CA ARG A 69 -2.52 -3.72 0.15
C ARG A 69 -2.25 -2.99 1.47
N PRO A 70 -1.54 -3.60 2.43
CA PRO A 70 -1.45 -3.03 3.77
C PRO A 70 -0.33 -2.00 3.96
N GLY A 71 0.54 -1.79 2.98
CA GLY A 71 1.65 -0.84 3.08
C GLY A 71 2.96 -1.49 3.53
N PRO A 72 3.74 -0.90 4.47
CA PRO A 72 3.36 0.13 5.45
C PRO A 72 3.10 1.53 4.88
N TYR A 73 3.78 1.88 3.79
CA TYR A 73 3.47 3.06 3.00
C TYR A 73 2.44 2.70 1.93
N ILE A 74 1.36 3.48 1.81
CA ILE A 74 0.29 3.25 0.82
C ILE A 74 0.05 4.43 -0.11
N ASN A 75 0.70 5.57 0.14
CA ASN A 75 0.33 6.86 -0.43
C ASN A 75 -1.15 7.18 -0.15
N GLY A 76 -2.03 6.85 -1.10
CA GLY A 76 -3.48 6.96 -0.99
C GLY A 76 -3.99 8.37 -0.74
N GLU A 77 -3.17 9.40 -1.00
CA GLU A 77 -3.48 10.81 -0.72
C GLU A 77 -3.85 11.02 0.77
N LEU A 78 -3.06 10.40 1.65
CA LEU A 78 -3.20 10.48 3.10
C LEU A 78 -2.06 11.29 3.71
N ASN A 79 -2.26 11.75 4.95
CA ASN A 79 -1.19 12.30 5.75
C ASN A 79 -0.02 11.30 5.81
N ALA A 80 1.18 11.79 5.49
CA ALA A 80 2.40 10.99 5.39
C ALA A 80 2.27 9.71 4.54
N GLY A 81 1.36 9.70 3.56
CA GLY A 81 1.13 8.53 2.69
C GLY A 81 0.65 7.28 3.43
N GLY A 82 -0.02 7.45 4.57
CA GLY A 82 -0.58 6.37 5.38
C GLY A 82 0.35 5.81 6.46
N LEU A 83 1.60 6.29 6.53
CA LEU A 83 2.51 5.99 7.64
C LEU A 83 1.90 6.47 8.96
N ALA A 84 2.25 5.80 10.05
CA ALA A 84 1.89 6.30 11.37
C ALA A 84 2.67 7.58 11.67
N LEU A 85 1.99 8.68 12.02
CA LEU A 85 2.63 10.00 12.15
C LEU A 85 3.74 10.02 13.20
N TRP A 86 3.63 9.21 14.26
CA TRP A 86 4.70 9.08 15.25
C TRP A 86 5.99 8.52 14.63
N SER A 87 5.90 7.70 13.58
CA SER A 87 7.05 7.13 12.90
C SER A 87 7.81 8.15 12.05
N THR A 88 7.21 9.32 11.75
CA THR A 88 7.82 10.35 10.89
C THR A 88 8.58 11.43 11.64
N THR A 89 8.78 11.25 12.95
CA THR A 89 9.46 12.22 13.85
C THR A 89 10.98 12.29 13.68
N GLY A 90 11.56 11.46 12.80
CA GLY A 90 13.00 11.32 12.62
C GLY A 90 13.67 10.34 13.61
N ALA A 91 13.01 10.03 14.74
CA ALA A 91 13.50 9.06 15.72
C ALA A 91 13.65 7.63 15.16
N TYR A 92 12.93 7.34 14.07
CA TYR A 92 12.90 6.01 13.43
C TYR A 92 13.84 5.90 12.22
N GLY A 93 14.65 6.94 11.97
CA GLY A 93 15.60 6.99 10.86
C GLY A 93 14.93 7.21 9.51
N GLU A 94 15.60 6.76 8.45
CA GLU A 94 15.14 6.87 7.08
C GLU A 94 13.88 6.01 6.85
N LEU A 95 12.79 6.64 6.43
CA LEU A 95 11.52 5.95 6.13
C LEU A 95 11.64 5.11 4.86
N ARG A 96 10.83 4.06 4.74
CA ARG A 96 10.81 3.16 3.56
C ARG A 96 12.20 2.57 3.25
N SER A 97 12.97 2.30 4.31
CA SER A 97 14.33 1.77 4.24
C SER A 97 14.48 0.50 5.07
N ASN A 98 15.65 -0.15 4.99
CA ASN A 98 15.95 -1.35 5.76
C ASN A 98 16.54 -1.08 7.18
N GLY A 99 16.49 0.16 7.67
CA GLY A 99 16.96 0.51 9.01
C GLY A 99 16.21 -0.24 10.12
N SER A 100 16.90 -0.62 11.20
CA SER A 100 16.29 -1.41 12.30
C SER A 100 15.16 -0.66 12.98
N ALA A 101 15.34 0.62 13.33
CA ALA A 101 14.31 1.42 14.00
C ALA A 101 13.02 1.53 13.18
N PHE A 102 13.12 1.75 11.86
CA PHE A 102 11.95 1.74 10.98
C PHE A 102 11.35 0.34 10.85
N THR A 103 12.19 -0.70 10.72
CA THR A 103 11.76 -2.12 10.69
C THR A 103 10.92 -2.47 11.91
N GLU A 104 11.46 -2.20 13.11
CA GLU A 104 10.80 -2.46 14.39
C GLU A 104 9.49 -1.68 14.51
N ALA A 105 9.44 -0.44 14.01
CA ALA A 105 8.24 0.38 14.06
C ALA A 105 7.06 -0.21 13.27
N TRP A 106 7.26 -0.64 12.02
CA TRP A 106 6.16 -1.17 11.20
C TRP A 106 5.83 -2.64 11.53
N THR A 107 6.74 -3.38 12.16
CA THR A 107 6.62 -4.84 12.37
C THR A 107 5.32 -5.23 13.09
N PRO A 108 4.92 -4.61 14.22
CA PRO A 108 3.67 -4.96 14.90
C PRO A 108 2.43 -4.83 14.00
N TYR A 109 2.37 -3.77 13.20
CA TYR A 109 1.26 -3.51 12.28
C TYR A 109 1.22 -4.52 11.12
N GLN A 110 2.34 -4.77 10.44
CA GLN A 110 2.39 -5.77 9.35
C GLN A 110 2.11 -7.19 9.87
N THR A 111 2.64 -7.53 11.05
CA THR A 111 2.41 -8.82 11.69
C THR A 111 0.93 -9.03 12.01
N GLY A 112 0.27 -8.02 12.59
CA GLY A 112 -1.16 -8.11 12.89
C GLY A 112 -2.03 -8.14 11.63
N MET A 113 -1.70 -7.36 10.60
CA MET A 113 -2.38 -7.42 9.30
C MET A 113 -2.26 -8.81 8.65
N ALA A 114 -1.07 -9.40 8.63
CA ALA A 114 -0.84 -10.73 8.08
C ALA A 114 -1.67 -11.79 8.83
N LYS A 115 -1.67 -11.74 10.17
CA LYS A 115 -2.47 -12.65 11.01
C LYS A 115 -3.97 -12.46 10.82
N LEU A 116 -4.44 -11.23 10.68
CA LEU A 116 -5.85 -10.91 10.41
C LEU A 116 -6.29 -11.46 9.05
N VAL A 117 -5.43 -11.35 8.02
CA VAL A 117 -5.72 -11.82 6.65
C VAL A 117 -5.64 -13.34 6.53
N LYS A 118 -4.75 -13.99 7.29
CA LYS A 118 -4.45 -15.42 7.20
C LYS A 118 -5.68 -16.33 7.00
N PRO A 119 -6.74 -16.30 7.85
CA PRO A 119 -7.90 -17.19 7.72
C PRO A 119 -8.83 -16.84 6.54
N PHE A 120 -8.65 -15.68 5.91
CA PHE A 120 -9.49 -15.21 4.79
C PHE A 120 -8.82 -15.38 3.43
N GLN A 121 -7.68 -16.05 3.36
CA GLN A 121 -7.03 -16.43 2.11
C GLN A 121 -7.85 -17.47 1.35
N LEU A 122 -7.77 -17.45 0.02
CA LEU A 122 -8.45 -18.42 -0.84
C LEU A 122 -8.06 -19.87 -0.51
N THR A 123 -6.82 -20.10 -0.11
CA THR A 123 -6.31 -21.40 0.35
C THR A 123 -6.99 -21.91 1.62
N GLU A 124 -7.54 -21.00 2.43
CA GLU A 124 -8.34 -21.27 3.64
C GLU A 124 -9.85 -21.18 3.36
N GLY A 125 -10.24 -21.13 2.07
CA GLY A 125 -11.62 -20.97 1.64
C GLY A 125 -12.18 -19.55 1.77
N GLY A 126 -11.33 -18.54 1.98
CA GLY A 126 -11.70 -17.13 2.02
C GLY A 126 -11.70 -16.42 0.65
N ALA A 127 -11.75 -15.09 0.67
CA ALA A 127 -11.84 -14.25 -0.53
C ALA A 127 -10.50 -13.61 -0.97
N VAL A 128 -9.48 -13.60 -0.11
CA VAL A 128 -8.20 -12.94 -0.38
C VAL A 128 -7.36 -13.81 -1.31
N ILE A 129 -6.97 -13.26 -2.47
CA ILE A 129 -6.21 -14.00 -3.50
C ILE A 129 -4.81 -13.46 -3.75
N MET A 130 -4.52 -12.24 -3.27
CA MET A 130 -3.24 -11.58 -3.48
C MET A 130 -2.96 -10.63 -2.31
N TYR A 131 -1.68 -10.46 -2.00
CA TYR A 131 -1.19 -9.58 -0.94
C TYR A 131 -0.10 -8.66 -1.48
N GLN A 132 -0.33 -7.36 -1.50
CA GLN A 132 0.66 -6.41 -1.99
C GLN A 132 1.68 -6.05 -0.91
N LEU A 133 2.95 -6.04 -1.27
CA LEU A 133 4.03 -5.53 -0.45
C LEU A 133 4.37 -4.11 -0.91
N GLU A 134 4.41 -3.17 0.05
CA GLU A 134 4.75 -1.77 -0.22
C GLU A 134 3.75 -1.11 -1.21
N ASN A 135 4.07 0.10 -1.69
CA ASN A 135 3.33 0.83 -2.70
C ASN A 135 4.25 1.76 -3.51
N GLU A 136 4.36 1.54 -4.82
CA GLU A 136 5.08 2.45 -5.73
C GLU A 136 6.51 2.74 -5.29
N TYR A 137 7.21 1.69 -4.82
CA TYR A 137 8.59 1.79 -4.38
C TYR A 137 9.55 2.10 -5.53
N GLY A 138 10.07 3.34 -5.56
CA GLY A 138 10.90 3.84 -6.66
C GLY A 138 12.41 3.65 -6.50
N GLU A 139 12.91 3.41 -5.30
CA GLU A 139 14.36 3.44 -4.99
C GLU A 139 15.10 2.13 -5.26
N GLN A 140 14.67 1.42 -6.30
CA GLN A 140 15.05 0.04 -6.53
C GLN A 140 16.48 -0.15 -7.07
N TRP A 141 17.12 0.92 -7.58
CA TRP A 141 18.41 0.87 -8.28
C TRP A 141 19.43 1.85 -7.72
N LYS A 142 20.69 1.43 -7.65
CA LYS A 142 21.83 2.36 -7.57
C LYS A 142 22.18 2.93 -8.93
N ASN A 143 22.09 2.10 -9.97
CA ASN A 143 22.27 2.50 -11.35
C ASN A 143 21.37 1.66 -12.24
N VAL A 144 20.40 2.32 -12.87
CA VAL A 144 19.39 1.68 -13.72
C VAL A 144 19.99 1.16 -15.02
N GLU A 145 20.87 1.94 -15.67
CA GLU A 145 21.48 1.59 -16.96
C GLU A 145 22.44 0.39 -16.84
N ALA A 146 23.27 0.41 -15.79
CA ALA A 146 24.20 -0.67 -15.46
C ALA A 146 23.52 -1.86 -14.76
N LYS A 147 22.20 -1.80 -14.53
CA LYS A 147 21.42 -2.84 -13.84
C LYS A 147 21.99 -3.22 -12.46
N ILE A 148 22.39 -2.21 -11.69
CA ILE A 148 22.92 -2.40 -10.33
C ILE A 148 21.80 -2.11 -9.32
N PRO A 149 21.25 -3.15 -8.65
CA PRO A 149 20.17 -2.98 -7.70
C PRO A 149 20.63 -2.21 -6.45
N ASN A 150 19.69 -1.58 -5.76
CA ASN A 150 19.93 -0.99 -4.45
C ASN A 150 19.78 -2.06 -3.35
N PRO A 151 20.87 -2.54 -2.71
CA PRO A 151 20.80 -3.61 -1.72
C PRO A 151 19.99 -3.22 -0.47
N LYS A 152 19.92 -1.93 -0.13
CA LYS A 152 19.06 -1.47 0.98
C LYS A 152 17.58 -1.65 0.64
N ALA A 153 17.20 -1.30 -0.59
CA ALA A 153 15.84 -1.45 -1.10
C ALA A 153 15.43 -2.93 -1.19
N VAL A 154 16.33 -3.79 -1.70
CA VAL A 154 16.12 -5.24 -1.75
C VAL A 154 15.90 -5.80 -0.34
N SER A 155 16.81 -5.48 0.60
CA SER A 155 16.71 -5.91 2.00
C SER A 155 15.44 -5.41 2.69
N TYR A 156 14.96 -4.21 2.36
CA TYR A 156 13.71 -3.69 2.91
C TYR A 156 12.49 -4.50 2.43
N MET A 157 12.40 -4.76 1.12
CA MET A 157 11.31 -5.53 0.53
C MET A 157 11.32 -7.00 0.99
N GLU A 158 12.51 -7.58 1.22
CA GLU A 158 12.67 -8.92 1.81
C GLU A 158 12.06 -9.00 3.19
N LYS A 159 12.41 -8.08 4.08
CA LYS A 159 11.87 -8.05 5.44
C LYS A 159 10.33 -7.96 5.45
N LEU A 160 9.73 -7.21 4.53
CA LEU A 160 8.27 -7.15 4.39
C LEU A 160 7.69 -8.49 3.93
N LYS A 161 8.32 -9.13 2.94
CA LYS A 161 7.88 -10.43 2.43
C LYS A 161 8.03 -11.53 3.47
N GLU A 162 9.18 -11.60 4.13
CA GLU A 162 9.49 -12.52 5.21
C GLU A 162 8.47 -12.38 6.34
N ASN A 163 8.22 -11.15 6.81
CA ASN A 163 7.20 -10.91 7.83
C ASN A 163 5.81 -11.41 7.40
N ALA A 164 5.40 -11.17 6.16
CA ALA A 164 4.11 -11.66 5.66
C ALA A 164 4.04 -13.20 5.64
N ILE A 165 5.07 -13.87 5.10
CA ILE A 165 5.14 -15.33 4.98
C ILE A 165 5.20 -16.00 6.35
N GLU A 166 6.08 -15.52 7.24
CA GLU A 166 6.23 -16.05 8.61
C GLU A 166 4.93 -15.95 9.41
N ASN A 167 4.10 -14.95 9.12
CA ASN A 167 2.81 -14.75 9.76
C ASN A 167 1.62 -15.35 9.01
N GLY A 168 1.88 -16.17 7.99
CA GLY A 168 0.91 -17.07 7.38
C GLY A 168 0.30 -16.60 6.07
N ILE A 169 0.85 -15.59 5.41
CA ILE A 169 0.47 -15.24 4.04
C ILE A 169 1.10 -16.25 3.07
N VAL A 170 0.25 -16.94 2.31
CA VAL A 170 0.62 -17.96 1.32
C VAL A 170 0.09 -17.64 -0.08
N VAL A 171 -0.83 -16.68 -0.19
CA VAL A 171 -1.28 -16.17 -1.50
C VAL A 171 -0.17 -15.39 -2.20
N PRO A 172 -0.18 -15.31 -3.55
CA PRO A 172 0.80 -14.56 -4.30
C PRO A 172 1.01 -13.13 -3.79
N SER A 173 2.27 -12.80 -3.55
CA SER A 173 2.75 -11.46 -3.25
C SER A 173 2.77 -10.62 -4.52
N VAL A 174 2.33 -9.36 -4.43
CA VAL A 174 2.36 -8.42 -5.55
C VAL A 174 3.05 -7.10 -5.20
N HIS A 175 3.50 -6.38 -6.21
CA HIS A 175 3.97 -4.99 -6.08
C HIS A 175 3.40 -4.17 -7.24
N ASN A 176 3.12 -2.88 -6.99
CA ASN A 176 2.72 -1.93 -8.01
C ASN A 176 3.84 -0.91 -8.31
N ALA A 177 4.40 -0.95 -9.51
CA ALA A 177 5.38 0.05 -9.95
C ALA A 177 4.70 1.41 -10.20
N PRO A 178 5.37 2.55 -9.88
CA PRO A 178 4.77 3.89 -9.92
C PRO A 178 4.26 4.30 -11.31
N ASN A 179 4.88 3.80 -12.38
CA ASN A 179 4.47 4.09 -13.75
C ASN A 179 5.01 3.04 -14.73
N ALA A 180 4.63 3.17 -16.00
CA ALA A 180 5.08 2.30 -17.09
C ALA A 180 6.58 2.34 -17.39
N ASN A 181 7.28 3.37 -16.91
CA ASN A 181 8.74 3.51 -17.02
C ASN A 181 9.45 3.00 -15.77
N GLY A 182 8.71 2.58 -14.74
CA GLY A 182 9.26 1.88 -13.59
C GLY A 182 10.00 0.66 -14.11
N ARG A 183 11.25 0.51 -13.69
CA ARG A 183 12.08 -0.64 -14.05
C ARG A 183 12.22 -1.54 -12.83
N PRO A 184 11.20 -2.27 -12.38
CA PRO A 184 11.34 -3.05 -11.15
C PRO A 184 12.34 -4.19 -11.35
N TRP A 185 13.12 -4.50 -10.31
CA TRP A 185 14.07 -5.62 -10.38
C TRP A 185 13.38 -6.97 -10.58
N SER A 186 12.10 -7.08 -10.20
CA SER A 186 11.31 -8.32 -10.28
C SER A 186 11.05 -8.82 -11.70
N LYS A 187 11.23 -7.98 -12.74
CA LYS A 187 10.87 -8.31 -14.12
C LYS A 187 11.98 -8.08 -15.13
N ASP A 188 12.66 -6.94 -15.07
CA ASP A 188 13.46 -6.49 -16.21
C ASP A 188 14.91 -6.99 -16.17
N TYR A 189 15.40 -7.37 -14.99
CA TYR A 189 16.85 -7.46 -14.72
C TYR A 189 17.23 -8.52 -13.68
N ASP A 190 16.57 -9.69 -13.72
CA ASP A 190 16.96 -10.92 -13.00
C ASP A 190 18.28 -11.50 -13.54
N THR A 191 19.31 -10.65 -13.68
CA THR A 191 20.64 -10.99 -14.21
C THR A 191 21.69 -11.06 -13.11
N VAL A 192 21.34 -10.65 -11.90
CA VAL A 192 22.17 -10.82 -10.71
C VAL A 192 21.39 -11.73 -9.79
N ASP A 193 21.91 -12.93 -9.62
CA ASP A 193 21.56 -13.90 -8.58
C ASP A 193 21.90 -13.26 -7.22
N ALA A 194 21.23 -12.15 -6.89
CA ALA A 194 21.56 -11.22 -5.81
C ALA A 194 21.23 -11.81 -4.42
N GLY A 195 21.15 -13.14 -4.33
CA GLY A 195 20.92 -13.91 -3.11
C GLY A 195 19.61 -13.64 -2.41
N GLY A 196 18.68 -12.92 -3.04
CA GLY A 196 17.65 -12.18 -2.32
C GLY A 196 16.21 -12.57 -2.63
N GLY A 197 15.45 -12.95 -1.60
CA GLY A 197 14.06 -13.40 -1.64
C GLY A 197 13.01 -12.33 -2.00
N ALA A 198 13.39 -11.07 -2.28
CA ALA A 198 12.50 -9.95 -2.58
C ALA A 198 11.75 -10.00 -3.94
N LYS A 199 11.62 -11.18 -4.55
CA LYS A 199 10.79 -11.35 -5.75
C LYS A 199 9.32 -11.30 -5.35
N VAL A 200 8.50 -10.52 -6.05
CA VAL A 200 7.03 -10.66 -5.97
C VAL A 200 6.58 -11.69 -6.99
N ASP A 201 5.47 -12.37 -6.72
CA ASP A 201 4.93 -13.41 -7.58
C ASP A 201 4.21 -12.83 -8.80
N VAL A 202 3.58 -11.65 -8.65
CA VAL A 202 2.91 -10.92 -9.73
C VAL A 202 3.27 -9.43 -9.67
N GLU A 203 3.71 -8.88 -10.80
CA GLU A 203 3.92 -7.44 -10.96
C GLU A 203 2.67 -6.74 -11.50
N LEU A 204 2.33 -5.61 -10.89
CA LEU A 204 1.33 -4.68 -11.37
C LEU A 204 2.00 -3.35 -11.77
N VAL A 205 1.52 -2.71 -12.82
CA VAL A 205 2.01 -1.39 -13.25
C VAL A 205 0.86 -0.40 -13.15
N THR A 206 1.04 0.66 -12.36
CA THR A 206 0.05 1.73 -12.30
C THR A 206 0.18 2.62 -13.54
N ARG A 207 -0.95 2.98 -14.17
CA ARG A 207 -1.01 4.00 -15.23
C ARG A 207 -2.21 4.91 -14.98
N TYR A 208 -1.98 6.22 -15.00
CA TYR A 208 -3.02 7.22 -15.04
C TYR A 208 -3.07 7.79 -16.46
N ALA A 209 -4.11 7.45 -17.23
CA ALA A 209 -4.25 7.89 -18.63
C ALA A 209 -4.67 9.35 -18.76
N VAL A 210 -5.23 9.90 -17.68
CA VAL A 210 -5.51 11.31 -17.46
C VAL A 210 -4.76 11.60 -16.18
N GLU A 211 -3.84 12.57 -16.18
CA GLU A 211 -3.12 12.98 -14.98
C GLU A 211 -4.13 13.21 -13.84
N SER A 212 -3.71 13.04 -12.57
CA SER A 212 -4.56 13.38 -11.41
C SER A 212 -4.90 14.88 -11.32
N SER A 213 -4.43 15.66 -12.28
CA SER A 213 -4.96 16.98 -12.58
C SER A 213 -6.33 16.82 -13.26
N CYS A 214 -7.40 16.97 -12.46
CA CYS A 214 -8.45 17.85 -12.95
C CYS A 214 -7.74 19.20 -13.13
N GLU A 215 -7.28 19.53 -14.33
CA GLU A 215 -6.67 20.83 -14.58
C GLU A 215 -7.76 21.90 -14.48
N SER A 216 -8.19 22.19 -13.25
CA SER A 216 -8.61 23.51 -12.89
C SER A 216 -7.32 24.32 -12.76
N ARG A 217 -6.71 24.68 -13.90
CA ARG A 217 -6.09 26.01 -13.97
C ARG A 217 -7.24 27.00 -13.76
N PHE A 218 -7.71 27.11 -12.53
CA PHE A 218 -8.35 28.33 -12.09
C PHE A 218 -7.30 29.37 -12.39
N ASP A 219 -7.60 30.25 -13.33
CA ASP A 219 -6.78 31.41 -13.57
C ASP A 219 -6.66 32.12 -12.21
N VAL A 220 -5.51 31.99 -11.56
CA VAL A 220 -5.30 32.51 -10.21
C VAL A 220 -5.49 34.04 -10.25
N LYS A 221 -5.27 34.67 -11.42
CA LYS A 221 -5.62 36.09 -11.65
C LYS A 221 -7.12 36.35 -11.58
N TYR A 222 -7.98 35.42 -12.01
CA TYR A 222 -9.44 35.58 -11.97
C TYR A 222 -10.00 35.52 -10.56
N LEU A 223 -9.46 34.67 -9.69
CA LEU A 223 -9.94 34.53 -8.30
C LEU A 223 -9.33 35.55 -7.33
N GLN A 224 -8.25 36.22 -7.72
CA GLN A 224 -7.53 37.15 -6.84
C GLN A 224 -7.22 38.48 -7.56
N PRO A 225 -8.25 39.24 -7.96
CA PRO A 225 -8.05 40.56 -8.54
C PRO A 225 -7.33 41.46 -7.53
N GLY A 226 -6.05 41.76 -7.79
CA GLY A 226 -5.19 42.62 -6.97
C GLY A 226 -3.87 42.00 -6.50
N TRP A 227 -3.63 40.70 -6.74
CA TRP A 227 -2.31 40.11 -6.45
C TRP A 227 -1.28 40.53 -7.51
N THR A 228 -0.05 40.84 -7.06
CA THR A 228 1.07 41.16 -7.94
C THR A 228 1.65 39.90 -8.58
N GLU A 229 2.30 40.02 -9.73
CA GLU A 229 2.96 38.89 -10.41
C GLU A 229 3.92 38.13 -9.50
N CYS A 230 4.72 38.86 -8.71
CA CYS A 230 5.65 38.25 -7.75
C CYS A 230 4.94 37.39 -6.68
N ARG A 231 3.71 37.73 -6.30
CA ARG A 231 2.92 36.96 -5.33
C ARG A 231 2.22 35.76 -5.96
N LEU A 232 1.93 35.83 -7.27
CA LEU A 232 1.38 34.72 -8.05
C LEU A 232 2.46 33.67 -8.39
N GLU A 233 3.71 34.08 -8.58
CA GLU A 233 4.83 33.13 -8.79
C GLU A 233 5.21 32.34 -7.52
N TYR A 234 4.85 32.84 -6.34
CA TYR A 234 5.11 32.18 -5.07
C TYR A 234 4.03 31.15 -4.69
N ALA A 235 2.81 31.29 -5.23
CA ALA A 235 1.65 30.46 -4.90
C ALA A 235 1.51 29.27 -5.86
#